data_AF-A0A2U3K066-F1
#
_entry.id   AF-A0A2U3K066-F1
#
_cell.length_a   1.000
_cell.length_b   1.000
_cell.length_c   1.000
_cell.angle_alpha   90.00
_cell.angle_beta   90.00
_cell.angle_gamma   90.00
#
_symmetry.space_group_name_H-M   'P 1'
#
loop_
_entity.id
_entity.type
_entity.pdbx_description
1 polymer ?
#
loop_
_entity_poly.entity_id
_entity_poly.type
_entity_poly.pdbx_seq_one_letter_code
_entity_poly.pdbx_strand_id
1 'polypeptide(L)' 'MDEGRKRVIGIMAAILASLHMQTADDLFGTPQGSPRTDKLIDASIQWAERIMRKIDGAFGN' A
#
# COMPACT_ATOMS: atom_id res chain seq x y z
N MET A 1 12.39 -0.45 11.45
CA MET A 1 11.87 -1.64 10.75
C MET A 1 13.02 -2.31 10.03
N ASP A 2 13.07 -3.64 10.09
CA ASP A 2 13.95 -4.46 9.25
C ASP A 2 13.74 -4.15 7.76
N GLU A 3 14.81 -4.22 6.97
CA GLU A 3 14.78 -3.86 5.55
C GLU A 3 13.92 -4.83 4.72
N GLY A 4 13.92 -6.12 5.07
CA GLY A 4 13.02 -7.12 4.49
C GLY A 4 11.57 -6.79 4.79
N ARG A 5 11.26 -6.38 6.02
CA ARG A 5 9.91 -5.98 6.44
C ARG A 5 9.38 -4.80 5.63
N LYS A 6 10.20 -3.77 5.39
CA LYS A 6 9.80 -2.61 4.57
C LYS A 6 9.49 -3.02 3.13
N ARG A 7 10.30 -3.89 2.54
CA ARG A 7 10.11 -4.38 1.16
C ARG A 7 8.78 -5.12 1.01
N VAL A 8 8.44 -6.00 1.96
CA VAL A 8 7.17 -6.74 1.94
C VAL A 8 5.97 -5.79 2.05
N ILE A 9 6.02 -4.82 2.96
CA ILE A 9 4.96 -3.81 3.11
C ILE A 9 4.81 -2.99 1.83
N GLY A 10 5.93 -2.57 1.21
CA GLY A 10 5.91 -1.82 -0.04
C GLY A 10 5.25 -2.59 -1.20
N ILE A 11 5.58 -3.89 -1.37
CA ILE A 11 4.97 -4.74 -2.39
C ILE A 11 3.46 -4.88 -2.15
N MET A 12 3.05 -5.16 -0.91
CA MET A 12 1.64 -5.29 -0.56
C MET A 12 0.88 -3.99 -0.79
N ALA A 13 1.44 -2.85 -0.38
CA ALA A 13 0.84 -1.54 -0.59
C ALA A 13 0.69 -1.21 -2.08
N ALA A 14 1.69 -1.53 -2.91
CA ALA A 14 1.64 -1.32 -4.35
C ALA A 14 0.54 -2.16 -5.03
N ILE A 15 0.39 -3.43 -4.64
CA ILE A 15 -0.68 -4.31 -5.15
C ILE A 15 -2.05 -3.77 -4.72
N LEU A 16 -2.22 -3.45 -3.44
CA LEU A 16 -3.46 -2.90 -2.90
C LEU A 16 -3.86 -1.59 -3.59
N ALA A 17 -2.90 -0.70 -3.84
CA ALA A 17 -3.16 0.55 -4.54
C ALA A 17 -3.57 0.29 -6.00
N SER A 18 -2.83 -0.58 -6.70
CA SER A 18 -3.09 -0.92 -8.11
C SER A 18 -4.46 -1.54 -8.34
N LEU A 19 -4.98 -2.34 -7.38
CA LEU A 19 -6.31 -2.93 -7.49
C LEU A 19 -7.46 -1.91 -7.46
N HIS A 20 -7.22 -0.73 -6.87
CA HIS A 20 -8.22 0.32 -6.73
C HIS A 20 -8.04 1.47 -7.72
N MET A 21 -7.00 1.42 -8.56
CA MET A 21 -6.76 2.35 -9.66
C MET A 21 -7.42 1.79 -10.93
N GLN A 22 -8.59 2.33 -11.30
CA GLN A 22 -9.33 1.86 -12.48
C GLN A 22 -8.92 2.57 -13.78
N THR A 23 -8.22 3.70 -13.68
CA THR A 23 -7.91 4.55 -14.84
C THR A 23 -6.45 4.99 -14.87
N ALA A 24 -5.87 5.14 -16.07
CA ALA A 24 -4.49 5.61 -16.26
C ALA A 24 -4.25 6.99 -15.63
N ASP A 25 -5.29 7.82 -15.51
CA ASP A 25 -5.26 9.10 -14.81
C ASP A 25 -5.02 8.95 -13.29
N ASP A 26 -5.39 7.81 -12.70
CA ASP A 26 -5.06 7.48 -11.30
C ASP A 26 -3.62 6.98 -11.16
N LEU A 27 -3.05 6.41 -12.23
CA LEU A 27 -1.73 5.77 -12.28
C LEU A 27 -0.60 6.76 -12.64
N PHE A 28 -0.87 7.69 -13.55
CA PHE A 28 0.07 8.70 -14.06
C PHE A 28 -0.26 10.13 -13.60
N GLY A 29 -1.41 10.30 -12.95
CA GLY A 29 -1.92 11.58 -12.47
C GLY A 29 -2.53 12.43 -13.58
N THR A 30 -3.64 13.10 -13.28
CA THR A 30 -3.87 14.44 -13.84
C THR A 30 -2.77 15.38 -13.29
N PRO A 31 -2.47 16.53 -13.94
CA PRO A 31 -1.31 17.39 -13.64
C PRO A 31 -1.16 17.89 -12.19
N GLN A 32 -2.10 17.55 -11.31
CA GLN A 32 -2.19 18.06 -9.94
C GLN A 32 -2.08 17.00 -8.85
N GLY A 33 -1.95 15.71 -9.18
CA GLY A 33 -1.97 14.63 -8.16
C GLY A 33 -3.32 14.59 -7.47
N SER A 34 -4.21 13.67 -7.87
CA SER A 34 -5.56 13.69 -7.32
C SER A 34 -5.50 13.43 -5.80
N PRO A 35 -6.15 14.23 -4.94
CA PRO A 35 -6.25 13.96 -3.50
C PRO A 35 -6.84 12.58 -3.18
N ARG A 36 -7.45 11.93 -4.17
CA ARG A 36 -7.96 10.56 -4.10
C ARG A 36 -6.83 9.52 -4.22
N THR A 37 -5.86 9.74 -5.11
CA THR A 37 -4.72 8.84 -5.34
C THR A 37 -3.84 8.76 -4.10
N ASP A 38 -3.48 9.89 -3.51
CA ASP A 38 -2.63 9.93 -2.30
C ASP A 38 -3.30 9.24 -1.11
N LYS A 39 -4.59 9.51 -0.88
CA LYS A 39 -5.38 8.85 0.17
C LYS A 39 -5.46 7.33 -0.03
N LEU A 40 -5.48 6.89 -1.28
CA LEU A 40 -5.55 5.47 -1.64
C LEU A 40 -4.20 4.77 -1.41
N ILE A 41 -3.09 5.44 -1.71
CA ILE A 41 -1.74 4.98 -1.36
C ILE A 41 -1.60 4.88 0.16
N ASP A 42 -1.97 5.93 0.90
CA ASP A 42 -1.91 5.95 2.37
C ASP A 42 -2.76 4.84 2.99
N ALA A 43 -3.98 4.63 2.49
CA ALA A 43 -4.84 3.54 2.94
C ALA A 43 -4.21 2.18 2.66
N SER A 44 -3.61 2.00 1.48
CA SER A 44 -2.95 0.75 1.07
C SER A 44 -1.75 0.42 1.96
N ILE A 45 -0.95 1.41 2.34
CA ILE A 45 0.17 1.26 3.28
C ILE A 45 -0.35 0.85 4.67
N GLN A 46 -1.39 1.53 5.18
CA GLN A 46 -1.97 1.19 6.48
C GLN A 46 -2.51 -0.25 6.53
N TRP A 47 -3.15 -0.70 5.46
CA TRP A 47 -3.62 -2.08 5.34
C TRP A 47 -2.46 -3.07 5.27
N ALA A 48 -1.42 -2.78 4.48
CA ALA A 48 -0.23 -3.61 4.39
C ALA A 48 0.45 -3.79 5.77
N GLU A 49 0.59 -2.72 6.55
CA GLU A 49 1.11 -2.84 7.92
C GLU A 49 0.20 -3.66 8.84
N ARG A 50 -1.12 -3.50 8.73
CA ARG A 50 -2.07 -4.25 9.57
C ARG A 50 -2.03 -5.74 9.26
N ILE A 51 -1.85 -6.11 8.00
CA ILE A 51 -1.65 -7.50 7.57
C ILE A 51 -0.34 -8.03 8.17
N MET A 52 0.76 -7.30 8.04
CA MET A 52 2.04 -7.71 8.63
C MET A 52 1.96 -7.89 10.15
N ARG A 53 1.29 -6.98 10.87
CA ARG A 53 1.05 -7.14 12.32
C ARG A 53 0.23 -8.40 12.65
N LYS A 54 -0.75 -8.76 11.81
CA LYS A 54 -1.51 -10.00 11.98
C LYS A 54 -0.66 -11.25 11.73
N ILE A 55 0.21 -11.23 10.71
CA ILE A 55 1.14 -12.32 10.42
C ILE A 55 2.12 -12.50 11.58
N ASP A 56 2.70 -11.41 12.08
CA ASP A 56 3.58 -11.45 13.26
C ASP A 56 2.85 -12.05 14.47
N GLY A 57 1.59 -11.69 14.71
CA GLY A 57 0.83 -12.26 15.83
C GLY A 57 0.43 -13.73 15.66
N ALA A 58 0.37 -14.23 14.42
CA ALA A 58 0.00 -15.62 14.13
C ALA A 58 1.23 -16.56 14.02
N PHE A 59 2.39 -16.02 13.63
CA PHE A 59 3.58 -16.80 13.28
C PHE A 59 4.88 -16.30 13.95
N GLY A 60 4.84 -15.17 14.65
CA GLY A 60 5.95 -14.70 15.48
C GLY A 60 5.90 -15.40 16.83
N ASN A 61 6.93 -16.21 17.12
CA ASN A 61 7.18 -16.76 18.46
C ASN A 61 7.35 -15.66 19.51
#